data_AF-A0A6B0RG15-F1
#
_entry.id   AF-A0A6B0RG15-F1
#
_cell.length_a   1.000
_cell.length_b   1.000
_cell.length_c   1.000
_cell.angle_alpha   90.00
_cell.angle_beta   90.00
_cell.angle_gamma   90.00
#
_symmetry.space_group_name_H-M   'P 1'
#
loop_
_entity.id
_entity.type
_entity.pdbx_description
1 polymer ?
#
loop_
_entity_poly.entity_id
_entity_poly.type
_entity_poly.pdbx_seq_one_letter_code
_entity_poly.pdbx_strand_id
1 'polypeptide(L)'
;MKILGTKTCRVNFTESLLQMTVDDVEEYMIKQPESEFQDLNEKAHALKQILGKIPDETNDRVRFLQTVKEIASAVKELLDKKQSMSSGNINTRTTGHLNTKIKGL
;
A
#
# COMPACT_ATOMS: atom_id res chain seq x y z
N MET A 1 -22.33 8.51 -13.72
CA MET A 1 -22.20 7.22 -14.43
C MET A 1 -23.56 6.80 -14.99
N LYS A 2 -23.74 6.73 -16.32
CA LYS A 2 -25.05 6.46 -16.96
C LYS A 2 -25.41 4.97 -17.09
N ILE A 3 -24.43 4.07 -17.06
CA ILE A 3 -24.61 2.63 -17.39
C ILE A 3 -25.28 1.84 -16.25
N LEU A 4 -25.03 2.21 -14.99
CA LEU A 4 -25.63 1.54 -13.83
C LEU A 4 -26.99 2.12 -13.43
N GLY A 5 -27.36 3.30 -13.93
CA GLY A 5 -28.70 3.88 -13.73
C GLY A 5 -29.78 3.28 -14.63
N THR A 6 -29.40 2.53 -15.68
CA THR A 6 -30.32 1.83 -16.59
C THR A 6 -30.72 0.44 -16.09
N LYS A 7 -30.02 -0.08 -15.07
CA LYS A 7 -30.39 -1.28 -14.33
C LYS A 7 -30.77 -0.83 -12.91
N THR A 8 -31.82 -1.37 -12.30
CA THR A 8 -32.27 -1.02 -10.95
C THR A 8 -31.33 -1.56 -9.86
N CYS A 9 -30.03 -1.27 -9.96
CA CYS A 9 -29.02 -1.60 -8.97
C CYS A 9 -28.85 -0.39 -8.04
N ARG A 10 -29.53 -0.38 -6.89
CA ARG A 10 -29.21 0.53 -5.78
C ARG A 10 -27.90 0.05 -5.15
N VAL A 11 -26.79 0.47 -5.73
CA VAL A 11 -25.44 0.19 -5.22
C VAL A 11 -24.82 1.52 -4.78
N ASN A 12 -24.25 1.55 -3.58
CA ASN A 12 -23.44 2.68 -3.15
C ASN A 12 -22.06 2.56 -3.81
N PHE A 13 -21.84 3.39 -4.83
CA PHE A 13 -20.60 3.39 -5.60
C PHE A 13 -19.35 3.58 -4.75
N THR A 14 -19.41 4.44 -3.73
CA THR A 14 -18.27 4.72 -2.87
C THR A 14 -17.88 3.50 -2.05
N GLU A 15 -18.87 2.79 -1.50
CA GLU A 15 -18.65 1.55 -0.75
C GLU A 15 -18.11 0.44 -1.64
N SER A 16 -18.68 0.27 -2.84
CA SER A 16 -18.20 -0.73 -3.79
C SER A 16 -16.78 -0.47 -4.25
N LEU A 17 -16.41 0.79 -4.52
CA LEU A 17 -15.04 1.15 -4.86
C LEU A 17 -14.07 0.83 -3.70
N LEU A 18 -14.48 1.10 -2.46
CA LEU A 18 -13.70 0.73 -1.27
C LEU A 18 -13.52 -0.79 -1.16
N GLN A 19 -14.58 -1.57 -1.31
CA GLN A 19 -14.51 -3.04 -1.28
C GLN A 19 -13.61 -3.61 -2.39
N MET A 20 -13.62 -3.01 -3.58
CA MET A 20 -12.76 -3.41 -4.69
C MET A 20 -11.27 -3.07 -4.48
N THR A 21 -10.91 -2.25 -3.49
CA THR A 21 -9.48 -1.94 -3.22
C THR A 21 -8.68 -3.14 -2.70
N VAL A 22 -9.38 -4.16 -2.22
CA VAL A 22 -8.83 -5.45 -1.75
C VAL A 22 -8.15 -6.20 -2.88
N ASP A 23 -8.64 -6.05 -4.12
CA ASP A 23 -8.06 -6.71 -5.27
C ASP A 23 -6.70 -6.08 -5.62
N ASP A 24 -5.67 -6.93 -5.75
CA ASP A 24 -4.35 -6.47 -6.15
C ASP A 24 -4.32 -6.16 -7.64
N VAL A 25 -4.12 -4.89 -7.94
CA VAL A 25 -3.86 -4.42 -9.30
C VAL A 25 -2.35 -4.33 -9.48
N GLU A 26 -1.80 -5.18 -10.35
CA GLU A 26 -0.36 -5.23 -10.66
C GLU A 26 0.21 -3.87 -11.09
N GLU A 27 -0.61 -2.98 -11.63
CA GLU A 27 -0.22 -1.62 -12.03
C GLU A 27 0.31 -0.79 -10.86
N TYR A 28 -0.18 -1.04 -9.64
CA TYR A 28 0.26 -0.33 -8.44
C TYR A 28 1.41 -1.04 -7.69
N MET A 29 1.82 -2.23 -8.15
CA MET A 29 2.91 -2.98 -7.52
C MET A 29 4.26 -2.51 -8.05
N ILE A 30 5.20 -2.28 -7.14
CA ILE A 30 6.58 -2.02 -7.52
C ILE A 30 7.20 -3.35 -7.95
N LYS A 31 7.57 -3.47 -9.24
CA LYS A 31 8.15 -4.70 -9.82
C LYS A 31 9.65 -4.88 -9.53
N GLN A 32 10.20 -4.07 -8.63
CA GLN A 32 11.61 -4.10 -8.25
C GLN A 32 11.85 -5.31 -7.32
N PRO A 33 12.85 -6.17 -7.61
CA PRO A 33 13.04 -7.42 -6.86
C PRO A 33 13.61 -7.21 -5.45
N GLU A 34 14.14 -6.02 -5.13
CA GLU A 34 14.75 -5.74 -3.84
C GLU A 34 13.73 -5.90 -2.71
N SER A 35 14.16 -6.56 -1.62
CA SER A 35 13.31 -6.91 -0.48
C SER A 35 12.59 -5.69 0.12
N GLU A 36 13.21 -4.52 0.06
CA GLU A 36 12.64 -3.29 0.58
C GLU A 36 11.40 -2.83 -0.18
N PHE A 37 11.36 -3.05 -1.51
CA PHE A 37 10.18 -2.76 -2.32
C PHE A 37 9.10 -3.83 -2.16
N GLN A 38 9.48 -5.08 -1.93
CA GLN A 38 8.53 -6.15 -1.61
C GLN A 38 7.82 -5.88 -0.28
N ASP A 39 8.58 -5.57 0.78
CA ASP A 39 8.04 -5.18 2.08
C ASP A 39 7.10 -3.95 1.98
N LEU A 40 7.45 -2.99 1.11
CA LEU A 40 6.63 -1.80 0.90
C LEU A 40 5.31 -2.15 0.20
N ASN A 41 5.34 -3.03 -0.80
CA ASN A 41 4.14 -3.55 -1.47
C ASN A 41 3.25 -4.31 -0.48
N GLU A 42 3.82 -5.16 0.38
CA GLU A 42 3.08 -5.90 1.40
C GLU A 42 2.38 -4.97 2.40
N LYS A 43 3.08 -3.93 2.87
CA LYS A 43 2.49 -2.93 3.77
C LYS A 43 1.39 -2.10 3.09
N ALA A 44 1.59 -1.73 1.83
CA ALA A 44 0.56 -1.03 1.06
C ALA A 44 -0.67 -1.91 0.85
N HIS A 45 -0.46 -3.20 0.55
CA HIS A 45 -1.53 -4.19 0.43
C HIS A 45 -2.29 -4.38 1.75
N ALA A 46 -1.60 -4.53 2.87
CA ALA A 46 -2.22 -4.63 4.20
C ALA A 46 -3.11 -3.42 4.51
N LEU A 47 -2.68 -2.20 4.16
CA LEU A 47 -3.50 -1.00 4.31
C LEU A 47 -4.76 -1.04 3.43
N LYS A 48 -4.64 -1.41 2.15
CA LYS A 48 -5.80 -1.56 1.24
C LYS A 48 -6.81 -2.57 1.78
N GLN A 49 -6.33 -3.70 2.31
CA GLN A 49 -7.17 -4.74 2.92
C GLN A 49 -7.99 -4.22 4.09
N ILE A 50 -7.42 -3.37 4.95
CA ILE A 50 -8.14 -2.78 6.08
C ILE A 50 -9.17 -1.75 5.58
N LEU A 51 -8.79 -0.90 4.61
CA LEU A 51 -9.70 0.10 4.03
C LEU A 51 -10.91 -0.55 3.35
N GLY A 52 -10.72 -1.69 2.69
CA GLY A 52 -11.81 -2.43 2.03
C GLY A 52 -12.88 -2.97 2.98
N LYS A 53 -12.58 -3.13 4.27
CA LYS A 53 -13.53 -3.59 5.30
C LYS A 53 -14.43 -2.48 5.85
N ILE A 54 -14.11 -1.21 5.59
CA ILE A 54 -14.86 -0.07 6.13
C ILE A 54 -16.37 -0.17 5.85
N PRO A 55 -16.84 -0.53 4.64
CA PRO A 55 -18.27 -0.62 4.36
C PRO A 55 -18.99 -1.68 5.22
N ASP A 56 -18.32 -2.77 5.54
CA ASP A 56 -18.89 -3.85 6.37
C ASP A 56 -18.83 -3.50 7.87
N GLU A 57 -17.79 -2.78 8.30
CA GLU A 57 -17.52 -2.51 9.71
C GLU A 57 -18.14 -1.19 10.21
N THR A 58 -18.50 -0.25 9.32
CA THR A 58 -19.01 1.08 9.70
C THR A 58 -20.33 1.05 10.49
N ASN A 59 -21.13 0.00 10.31
CA ASN A 59 -22.42 -0.17 10.99
C ASN A 59 -22.26 -0.67 12.45
N ASP A 60 -21.10 -1.25 12.80
CA ASP A 60 -20.78 -1.70 14.16
C ASP A 60 -19.73 -0.75 14.75
N ARG A 61 -20.17 0.06 15.72
CA ARG A 61 -19.31 1.08 16.34
C ARG A 61 -18.03 0.50 16.97
N VAL A 62 -18.09 -0.69 17.55
CA VAL A 62 -16.92 -1.30 18.21
C VAL A 62 -15.95 -1.79 17.16
N ARG A 63 -16.44 -2.48 16.12
CA ARG A 63 -15.61 -2.91 14.99
C ARG A 63 -15.00 -1.71 14.27
N PHE A 64 -15.79 -0.70 13.96
CA PHE A 64 -15.29 0.50 13.28
C PHE A 64 -14.16 1.20 14.04
N LEU A 65 -14.27 1.33 15.37
CA LEU A 65 -13.20 1.90 16.19
C LEU A 65 -11.93 1.04 16.17
N GLN A 66 -12.06 -0.28 16.05
CA GLN A 66 -10.94 -1.19 15.88
C GLN A 66 -10.31 -1.02 14.48
N THR A 67 -11.12 -0.94 13.43
CA THR A 67 -10.67 -0.63 12.06
C THR A 67 -9.88 0.67 12.01
N VAL A 68 -10.35 1.74 12.68
CA VAL A 68 -9.64 3.02 12.74
C VAL A 68 -8.25 2.89 13.37
N LYS A 69 -8.10 2.06 14.42
CA LYS A 69 -6.79 1.79 15.03
C LYS A 69 -5.88 1.00 14.09
N GLU A 70 -6.43 0.03 13.38
CA GLU A 70 -5.70 -0.77 12.40
C GLU A 70 -5.21 0.10 11.24
N ILE A 71 -6.06 1.01 10.73
CA ILE A 71 -5.69 1.99 9.70
C ILE A 71 -4.54 2.87 10.21
N ALA A 72 -4.66 3.44 11.41
CA ALA A 72 -3.63 4.31 11.97
C ALA A 72 -2.28 3.58 12.10
N SER A 73 -2.30 2.32 12.52
CA SER A 73 -1.11 1.48 12.65
C SER A 73 -0.50 1.17 11.28
N ALA A 74 -1.31 0.74 10.32
CA ALA A 74 -0.85 0.40 8.96
C ALA A 74 -0.28 1.62 8.22
N VAL A 75 -0.90 2.80 8.35
CA VAL A 75 -0.38 4.07 7.79
C VAL A 75 0.98 4.41 8.39
N LYS A 76 1.11 4.30 9.72
CA LYS A 76 2.39 4.56 10.39
C LYS A 76 3.48 3.62 9.87
N GLU A 77 3.21 2.33 9.82
CA GLU A 77 4.18 1.34 9.34
C GLU A 77 4.60 1.58 7.88
N LEU A 78 3.64 1.96 7.02
CA LEU A 78 3.92 2.27 5.62
C LEU A 78 4.83 3.49 5.48
N LEU A 79 4.57 4.54 6.27
CA LEU A 79 5.40 5.75 6.29
C LEU A 79 6.80 5.47 6.84
N ASP A 80 6.90 4.71 7.93
CA ASP A 80 8.17 4.33 8.55
C ASP A 80 9.03 3.52 7.56
N LYS A 81 8.43 2.58 6.81
CA LYS A 81 9.15 1.84 5.77
C LYS A 81 9.65 2.78 4.67
N LYS A 82 8.80 3.67 4.16
CA LYS A 82 9.20 4.65 3.13
C LYS A 82 10.38 5.53 3.60
N GLN A 83 10.37 5.96 4.86
CA GLN A 83 11.44 6.75 5.44
C GLN A 83 12.74 5.95 5.56
N SER A 84 12.68 4.70 6.04
CA SER A 84 13.87 3.83 6.15
C SER A 84 14.54 3.59 4.80
N MET A 85 13.75 3.40 3.73
CA MET A 85 14.26 3.24 2.36
C MET A 85 14.96 4.50 1.86
N SER A 86 14.40 5.68 2.15
CA SER A 86 15.02 6.95 1.77
C SER A 86 16.32 7.23 2.51
N SER A 87 16.44 6.81 3.77
CA SER A 87 17.65 7.00 4.57
C SER A 87 18.73 5.95 4.30
N GLY A 88 18.37 4.72 3.93
CA GLY A 88 19.32 3.65 3.57
C GLY A 88 20.00 3.85 2.20
N ASN A 89 19.35 4.55 1.28
CA ASN A 89 19.81 4.70 -0.11
C ASN A 89 21.00 5.69 -0.30
N ILE A 90 21.44 6.37 0.77
CA ILE A 90 22.57 7.32 0.71
C ILE A 90 23.92 6.58 0.85
N ASN A 91 23.95 5.38 1.45
CA ASN A 91 25.22 4.70 1.80
C ASN A 91 25.72 3.67 0.78
N THR A 92 24.92 3.24 -0.20
CA THR A 92 25.32 2.16 -1.13
C THR A 92 25.85 2.66 -2.48
N ARG A 93 25.66 3.94 -2.82
CA ARG A 93 26.06 4.49 -4.14
C ARG A 93 27.52 4.99 -4.20
N THR A 94 28.19 5.20 -3.07
CA THR A 94 29.58 5.68 -3.02
C THR A 94 30.63 4.55 -3.02
N THR A 95 30.28 3.34 -2.58
CA THR A 95 31.22 2.20 -2.50
C THR A 95 31.36 1.43 -3.81
N GLY A 96 30.35 1.47 -4.68
CA GLY A 96 30.39 0.81 -5.99
C GLY A 96 31.32 1.44 -7.03
N HIS A 97 31.65 2.74 -6.88
CA HIS A 97 32.46 3.46 -7.88
C HIS A 97 33.97 3.47 -7.58
N LEU A 98 34.39 3.11 -6.36
CA LEU A 98 35.80 3.05 -5.97
C LEU A 98 36.46 1.69 -6.30
N ASN A 99 35.68 0.61 -6.35
CA ASN A 99 36.22 -0.74 -6.57
C ASN A 99 36.56 -1.06 -8.04
N THR A 100 36.07 -0.29 -9.01
CA THR A 100 36.44 -0.43 -10.43
C THR A 100 37.69 0.35 -10.81
N LYS A 101 38.13 1.32 -10.01
CA LYS A 101 39.32 2.13 -10.32
C LYS A 101 40.63 1.55 -9.76
N ILE A 102 40.56 0.61 -8.81
CA ILE A 102 41.74 -0.07 -8.22
C ILE A 102 42.10 -1.37 -8.95
N LYS A 103 41.18 -1.98 -9.71
CA LYS A 103 41.44 -3.21 -10.49
C LYS A 103 42.04 -2.96 -11.90
N GLY A 104 42.41 -1.72 -12.20
CA GLY A 104 43.00 -1.32 -13.48
C GLY A 104 44.43 -0.81 -13.38
N LEU A 105 45.15 -1.13 -12.30
CA LEU A 105 46.61 -0.98 -12.18
C LEU A 105 47.29 -2.30 -12.51
#